data_AF-A0A3M1XIC3-F1
#
_entry.id   AF-A0A3M1XIC3-F1
#
_cell.length_a   1.000
_cell.length_b   1.000
_cell.length_c   1.000
_cell.angle_alpha   90.00
_cell.angle_beta   90.00
_cell.angle_gamma   90.00
#
_symmetry.space_group_name_H-M   'P 1'
#
loop_
_entity.id
_entity.type
_entity.pdbx_description
1 polymer ?
#
loop_
_entity_poly.entity_id
_entity_poly.type
_entity_poly.pdbx_seq_one_letter_code
_entity_poly.pdbx_strand_id
1 'polypeptide(L)'
;GADVNRFFPALGNHDWKAAGAQPYLDYFTLPGNERYYDFVWGPVHFFCVDSDHHEPDGRTVNSTQAAWLQQAMTAASEPWKIVYMHHPPYSSAKTHGSTPDLQWPYAAWGATAVLAGHDHTYERIHRDGIVYFVNGVGGKSVRSFGSPVQGSQFRYSDDYGAMLVEANPDSIVFRFFNRSGQELDHYTVVRTPTGVGDPVPVAKAFRLEQNYPNPFNPATTIPFQLRQASEVTLEIYNARGQLVKTLFRGRLQPGQYRFRWDGTTAEGKRASSGIYLYQLKSGRQIQSRKMLFIQ
;
A
#
# COMPACT_ATOMS: atom_id res chain seq x y z
N GLY A 1 19.07 16.43 -19.84
CA GLY A 1 18.31 15.84 -18.71
C GLY A 1 17.83 14.46 -19.11
N ALA A 2 17.06 13.76 -18.27
CA ALA A 2 16.40 12.53 -18.70
C ALA A 2 15.31 12.85 -19.75
N ASP A 3 15.16 11.99 -20.77
CA ASP A 3 14.22 12.20 -21.88
C ASP A 3 12.75 11.98 -21.52
N VAL A 4 12.48 11.52 -20.29
CA VAL A 4 11.15 11.21 -19.78
C VAL A 4 11.02 11.80 -18.38
N ASN A 5 9.87 12.41 -18.09
CA ASN A 5 9.60 12.95 -16.77
C ASN A 5 9.61 11.81 -15.72
N ARG A 6 10.34 12.02 -14.63
CA ARG A 6 10.48 11.07 -13.51
C ARG A 6 9.94 11.62 -12.20
N PHE A 7 9.44 12.85 -12.19
CA PHE A 7 8.94 13.53 -11.02
C PHE A 7 7.53 14.05 -11.29
N PHE A 8 6.58 13.55 -10.51
CA PHE A 8 5.17 13.92 -10.56
C PHE A 8 4.76 14.41 -9.16
N PRO A 9 5.06 15.69 -8.83
CA PRO A 9 4.75 16.26 -7.53
C PRO A 9 3.27 16.66 -7.43
N ALA A 10 2.76 16.73 -6.20
CA ALA A 10 1.50 17.37 -5.87
C ALA A 10 1.77 18.67 -5.11
N LEU A 11 1.00 19.72 -5.43
CA LEU A 11 1.04 20.99 -4.71
C LEU A 11 0.67 20.80 -3.22
N GLY A 12 1.44 21.43 -2.35
CA GLY A 12 1.15 21.55 -0.93
C GLY A 12 0.93 22.99 -0.49
N ASN A 13 0.51 23.15 0.77
CA ASN A 13 0.26 24.47 1.35
C ASN A 13 1.51 25.36 1.42
N HIS A 14 2.70 24.78 1.28
CA HIS A 14 3.95 25.52 1.22
C HIS A 14 4.22 26.13 -0.16
N ASP A 15 3.75 25.49 -1.23
CA ASP A 15 3.87 25.98 -2.61
C ASP A 15 2.90 27.15 -2.84
N TRP A 16 1.68 27.02 -2.30
CA TRP A 16 0.65 28.07 -2.29
C TRP A 16 0.99 29.33 -1.48
N LYS A 17 2.14 29.36 -0.78
CA LYS A 17 2.65 30.61 -0.18
C LYS A 17 3.11 31.61 -1.22
N ALA A 18 3.53 31.14 -2.40
CA ALA A 18 3.78 31.98 -3.54
C ALA A 18 2.46 32.24 -4.27
N ALA A 19 2.30 33.46 -4.80
CA ALA A 19 1.11 33.83 -5.55
C ALA A 19 0.88 32.85 -6.71
N GLY A 20 -0.30 32.21 -6.74
CA GLY A 20 -0.68 31.24 -7.76
C GLY A 20 0.18 29.96 -7.81
N ALA A 21 0.96 29.68 -6.76
CA ALA A 21 1.99 28.63 -6.76
C ALA A 21 2.98 28.73 -7.95
N GLN A 22 3.22 29.95 -8.46
CA GLN A 22 3.96 30.18 -9.70
C GLN A 22 5.34 29.50 -9.76
N PRO A 23 6.17 29.50 -8.70
CA PRO A 23 7.48 28.83 -8.76
C PRO A 23 7.39 27.33 -9.02
N TYR A 24 6.31 26.67 -8.57
CA TYR A 24 6.07 25.26 -8.88
C TYR A 24 5.71 25.09 -10.36
N LEU A 25 4.80 25.93 -10.87
CA LEU A 25 4.34 25.89 -12.27
C LEU A 25 5.45 26.25 -13.26
N ASP A 26 6.38 27.12 -12.88
CA ASP A 26 7.54 27.49 -13.70
C ASP A 26 8.59 26.36 -13.75
N TYR A 27 8.68 25.54 -12.70
CA TYR A 27 9.73 24.54 -12.55
C TYR A 27 9.38 23.18 -13.16
N PHE A 28 8.14 22.73 -12.96
CA PHE A 28 7.68 21.44 -13.44
C PHE A 28 6.92 21.58 -14.75
N THR A 29 7.03 20.58 -15.62
CA THR A 29 6.15 20.42 -16.79
C THR A 29 5.34 19.16 -16.59
N LEU A 30 4.04 19.31 -16.39
CA LEU A 30 3.15 18.24 -15.96
C LEU A 30 1.92 18.13 -16.88
N PRO A 31 1.20 17.00 -16.87
CA PRO A 31 -0.05 16.89 -17.62
C PRO A 31 -1.15 17.81 -17.08
N GLY A 32 -2.28 17.86 -17.80
CA GLY A 32 -3.48 18.56 -17.34
C GLY A 32 -3.26 20.07 -17.19
N ASN A 33 -3.67 20.62 -16.04
CA ASN A 33 -3.43 22.01 -15.69
C ASN A 33 -2.24 22.19 -14.74
N GLU A 34 -1.43 21.14 -14.57
CA GLU A 34 -0.24 21.03 -13.72
C GLU A 34 -0.46 21.13 -12.20
N ARG A 35 -1.63 21.62 -11.75
CA ARG A 35 -2.05 21.64 -10.35
C ARG A 35 -2.68 20.32 -9.93
N TYR A 36 -3.55 19.79 -10.78
CA TYR A 36 -4.09 18.44 -10.69
C TYR A 36 -4.11 17.81 -12.09
N TYR A 37 -3.82 16.52 -12.13
CA TYR A 37 -3.54 15.83 -13.38
C TYR A 37 -3.46 14.32 -13.17
N ASP A 38 -3.44 13.56 -14.25
CA ASP A 38 -3.27 12.12 -14.20
C ASP A 38 -2.18 11.64 -15.16
N PHE A 39 -1.66 10.44 -14.91
CA PHE A 39 -0.70 9.77 -15.79
C PHE A 39 -0.68 8.26 -15.53
N VAL A 40 -0.24 7.50 -16.53
CA VAL A 40 -0.10 6.04 -16.43
C VAL A 40 1.37 5.65 -16.33
N TRP A 41 1.70 4.77 -15.40
CA TRP A 41 3.01 4.16 -15.26
C TRP A 41 2.88 2.65 -15.07
N GLY A 42 3.20 1.89 -16.11
CA GLY A 42 3.00 0.44 -16.11
C GLY A 42 1.51 0.09 -15.90
N PRO A 43 1.16 -0.77 -14.92
CA PRO A 43 -0.22 -1.17 -14.67
C PRO A 43 -1.00 -0.20 -13.76
N VAL A 44 -0.45 0.99 -13.47
CA VAL A 44 -1.02 1.94 -12.50
C VAL A 44 -1.38 3.25 -13.18
N HIS A 45 -2.62 3.69 -12.99
CA HIS A 45 -3.07 5.05 -13.29
C HIS A 45 -3.00 5.88 -12.01
N PHE A 46 -2.22 6.95 -12.04
CA PHE A 46 -2.06 7.90 -10.96
C PHE A 46 -2.91 9.14 -11.21
N PHE A 47 -3.55 9.64 -10.16
CA PHE A 47 -4.36 10.87 -10.17
C PHE A 47 -3.85 11.80 -9.07
N CYS A 48 -3.23 12.90 -9.47
CA CYS A 48 -2.80 13.98 -8.61
C CYS A 48 -3.99 14.90 -8.30
N VAL A 49 -4.18 15.22 -7.03
CA VAL A 49 -5.18 16.19 -6.55
C VAL A 49 -4.45 17.32 -5.82
N ASP A 50 -4.75 18.57 -6.18
CA ASP A 50 -4.43 19.71 -5.34
C ASP A 50 -5.40 19.76 -4.16
N SER A 51 -4.84 19.58 -2.98
CA SER A 51 -5.57 19.47 -1.72
C SER A 51 -5.66 20.78 -0.94
N ASP A 52 -5.01 21.84 -1.43
CA ASP A 52 -5.01 23.12 -0.75
C ASP A 52 -6.34 23.86 -0.97
N HIS A 53 -6.69 24.71 0.00
CA HIS A 53 -7.91 25.52 -0.05
C HIS A 53 -7.80 26.68 -1.04
N HIS A 54 -6.59 27.01 -1.50
CA HIS A 54 -6.34 28.01 -2.54
C HIS A 54 -6.57 27.50 -3.96
N GLU A 55 -6.78 26.18 -4.18
CA GLU A 55 -7.01 25.64 -5.51
C GLU A 55 -8.26 26.28 -6.15
N PRO A 56 -8.12 27.00 -7.29
CA PRO A 56 -9.23 27.73 -7.91
C PRO A 56 -10.42 26.85 -8.31
N ASP A 57 -10.16 25.60 -8.68
CA ASP A 57 -11.20 24.65 -9.07
C ASP A 57 -11.86 23.94 -7.88
N GLY A 58 -11.43 24.28 -6.65
CA GLY A 58 -11.95 23.81 -5.38
C GLY A 58 -11.41 22.45 -4.93
N ARG A 59 -11.54 22.17 -3.62
CA ARG A 59 -11.05 20.94 -2.97
C ARG A 59 -12.11 20.12 -2.23
N THR A 60 -13.38 20.48 -2.36
CA THR A 60 -14.49 19.72 -1.74
C THR A 60 -15.02 18.68 -2.72
N VAL A 61 -15.84 17.72 -2.26
CA VAL A 61 -16.42 16.68 -3.12
C VAL A 61 -17.32 17.23 -4.25
N ASN A 62 -17.81 18.46 -4.11
CA ASN A 62 -18.66 19.13 -5.11
C ASN A 62 -17.87 20.07 -6.03
N SER A 63 -16.55 20.07 -5.95
CA SER A 63 -15.67 20.94 -6.73
C SER A 63 -15.53 20.49 -8.20
N THR A 64 -15.07 21.40 -9.06
CA THR A 64 -14.72 21.09 -10.46
C THR A 64 -13.64 20.01 -10.50
N GLN A 65 -12.64 20.11 -9.62
CA GLN A 65 -11.58 19.11 -9.49
C GLN A 65 -12.11 17.73 -9.09
N ALA A 66 -13.02 17.65 -8.13
CA ALA A 66 -13.62 16.37 -7.71
C ALA A 66 -14.44 15.72 -8.83
N ALA A 67 -15.20 16.52 -9.60
CA ALA A 67 -15.92 16.05 -10.77
C ALA A 67 -14.96 15.53 -11.86
N TRP A 68 -13.85 16.22 -12.10
CA TRP A 68 -12.78 15.73 -12.98
C TRP A 68 -12.23 14.38 -12.51
N LEU A 69 -11.87 14.25 -11.23
CA LEU A 69 -11.30 13.01 -10.69
C LEU A 69 -12.26 11.83 -10.89
N GLN A 70 -13.55 12.02 -10.56
CA GLN A 70 -14.56 10.98 -10.75
C GLN A 70 -14.64 10.52 -12.21
N GLN A 71 -14.66 11.46 -13.16
CA GLN A 71 -14.73 11.16 -14.59
C GLN A 71 -13.46 10.44 -15.07
N ALA A 72 -12.29 10.94 -14.71
CA ALA A 72 -11.00 10.36 -15.08
C ALA A 72 -10.84 8.93 -14.55
N MET A 73 -11.19 8.70 -13.28
CA MET A 73 -11.15 7.37 -12.67
C MET A 73 -12.16 6.39 -13.29
N THR A 74 -13.33 6.88 -13.71
CA THR A 74 -14.33 6.05 -14.41
C THR A 74 -13.85 5.64 -15.79
N ALA A 75 -13.15 6.54 -16.50
CA ALA A 75 -12.59 6.28 -17.83
C ALA A 75 -11.34 5.38 -17.80
N ALA A 76 -10.60 5.39 -16.69
CA ALA A 76 -9.36 4.63 -16.52
C ALA A 76 -9.58 3.11 -16.60
N SER A 77 -8.71 2.44 -17.39
CA SER A 77 -8.78 1.01 -17.68
C SER A 77 -7.74 0.18 -16.91
N GLU A 78 -6.80 0.86 -16.29
CA GLU A 78 -5.62 0.30 -15.66
C GLU A 78 -6.02 -0.55 -14.44
N PRO A 79 -5.27 -1.64 -14.18
CA PRO A 79 -5.53 -2.51 -13.05
C PRO A 79 -5.62 -1.80 -11.70
N TRP A 80 -4.77 -0.79 -11.51
CA TRP A 80 -4.62 -0.05 -10.26
C TRP A 80 -4.82 1.43 -10.46
N LYS A 81 -5.54 2.05 -9.53
CA LYS A 81 -5.84 3.49 -9.53
C LYS A 81 -5.37 4.09 -8.23
N ILE A 82 -4.36 4.94 -8.26
CA ILE A 82 -3.82 5.61 -7.07
C ILE A 82 -4.16 7.08 -7.14
N VAL A 83 -4.88 7.57 -6.12
CA VAL A 83 -5.04 9.01 -5.91
C VAL A 83 -3.94 9.48 -4.97
N TYR A 84 -3.29 10.60 -5.25
CA TYR A 84 -2.31 11.17 -4.34
C TYR A 84 -2.42 12.68 -4.23
N MET A 85 -2.11 13.22 -3.05
CA MET A 85 -2.30 14.62 -2.70
C MET A 85 -1.38 15.04 -1.55
N HIS A 86 -1.39 16.32 -1.17
CA HIS A 86 -0.61 16.80 -0.04
C HIS A 86 -1.29 16.53 1.31
N HIS A 87 -2.50 17.02 1.53
CA HIS A 87 -3.21 16.92 2.82
C HIS A 87 -3.98 15.59 2.95
N PRO A 88 -3.86 14.86 4.08
CA PRO A 88 -4.50 13.56 4.23
C PRO A 88 -6.01 13.68 4.51
N PRO A 89 -6.87 12.91 3.82
CA PRO A 89 -8.29 12.79 4.18
C PRO A 89 -8.47 12.24 5.61
N TYR A 90 -7.63 11.29 5.98
CA TYR A 90 -7.60 10.63 7.29
C TYR A 90 -6.17 10.60 7.83
N SER A 91 -6.00 11.00 9.08
CA SER A 91 -4.72 11.01 9.77
C SER A 91 -4.94 11.07 11.28
N SER A 92 -4.14 10.29 12.02
CA SER A 92 -4.07 10.28 13.48
C SER A 92 -3.02 11.25 14.03
N ALA A 93 -2.40 12.08 13.19
CA ALA A 93 -1.37 13.02 13.64
C ALA A 93 -1.95 14.05 14.63
N LYS A 94 -1.15 14.44 15.63
CA LYS A 94 -1.59 15.40 16.66
C LYS A 94 -1.65 16.84 16.15
N THR A 95 -0.84 17.18 15.14
CA THR A 95 -0.63 18.58 14.73
C THR A 95 -1.68 19.06 13.72
N HIS A 96 -1.83 18.39 12.58
CA HIS A 96 -2.80 18.79 11.56
C HIS A 96 -3.96 17.80 11.51
N GLY A 97 -3.66 16.50 11.34
CA GLY A 97 -4.66 15.44 11.40
C GLY A 97 -5.52 15.35 10.14
N SER A 98 -6.73 14.82 10.29
CA SER A 98 -7.62 14.53 9.15
C SER A 98 -8.14 15.82 8.49
N THR A 99 -8.31 15.80 7.16
CA THR A 99 -8.89 16.92 6.38
C THR A 99 -10.30 16.54 5.87
N PRO A 100 -11.39 16.97 6.52
CA PRO A 100 -12.74 16.54 6.17
C PRO A 100 -13.19 16.89 4.74
N ASP A 101 -12.75 18.04 4.21
CA ASP A 101 -13.08 18.47 2.84
C ASP A 101 -12.64 17.47 1.77
N LEU A 102 -11.62 16.66 2.08
CA LEU A 102 -10.99 15.68 1.18
C LEU A 102 -11.48 14.25 1.43
N GLN A 103 -12.48 14.03 2.29
CA GLN A 103 -13.06 12.70 2.52
C GLN A 103 -14.06 12.34 1.43
N TRP A 104 -13.58 12.28 0.19
CA TRP A 104 -14.36 11.97 -1.00
C TRP A 104 -14.62 10.46 -1.11
N PRO A 105 -15.61 10.01 -1.91
CA PRO A 105 -15.94 8.60 -2.06
C PRO A 105 -14.98 7.86 -3.01
N TYR A 106 -13.66 7.96 -2.75
CA TYR A 106 -12.60 7.39 -3.59
C TYR A 106 -12.80 5.90 -3.89
N ALA A 107 -13.24 5.12 -2.90
CA ALA A 107 -13.53 3.71 -3.07
C ALA A 107 -14.66 3.46 -4.09
N ALA A 108 -15.73 4.25 -4.00
CA ALA A 108 -16.85 4.17 -4.96
C ALA A 108 -16.44 4.62 -6.37
N TRP A 109 -15.44 5.51 -6.48
CA TRP A 109 -14.84 5.91 -7.75
C TRP A 109 -13.79 4.93 -8.27
N GLY A 110 -13.50 3.86 -7.53
CA GLY A 110 -12.62 2.78 -7.95
C GLY A 110 -11.14 2.95 -7.57
N ALA A 111 -10.83 3.79 -6.59
CA ALA A 111 -9.45 3.91 -6.10
C ALA A 111 -9.00 2.58 -5.48
N THR A 112 -7.75 2.22 -5.75
CA THR A 112 -7.05 1.15 -5.04
C THR A 112 -6.48 1.66 -3.71
N ALA A 113 -5.87 2.85 -3.76
CA ALA A 113 -5.26 3.49 -2.61
C ALA A 113 -5.30 5.01 -2.74
N VAL A 114 -5.22 5.69 -1.60
CA VAL A 114 -5.01 7.15 -1.52
C VAL A 114 -3.73 7.43 -0.74
N LEU A 115 -2.83 8.22 -1.31
CA LEU A 115 -1.55 8.59 -0.70
C LEU A 115 -1.53 10.08 -0.36
N ALA A 116 -1.07 10.42 0.83
CA ALA A 116 -0.94 11.80 1.27
C ALA A 116 0.36 12.04 2.04
N GLY A 117 0.74 13.32 2.17
CA GLY A 117 1.84 13.79 2.99
C GLY A 117 1.33 14.68 4.12
N HIS A 118 1.83 15.93 4.15
CA HIS A 118 1.50 17.03 5.08
C HIS A 118 1.75 16.76 6.56
N ASP A 119 1.11 15.75 7.12
CA ASP A 119 1.36 15.27 8.45
C ASP A 119 2.70 14.54 8.49
N HIS A 120 3.60 15.03 9.34
CA HIS A 120 4.96 14.52 9.49
C HIS A 120 5.01 13.20 10.28
N THR A 121 4.22 12.24 9.84
CA THR A 121 4.05 10.89 10.37
C THR A 121 3.91 9.91 9.20
N TYR A 122 4.23 8.63 9.42
CA TYR A 122 3.81 7.56 8.54
C TYR A 122 2.62 6.81 9.14
N GLU A 123 1.55 6.64 8.40
CA GLU A 123 0.38 5.91 8.85
C GLU A 123 -0.31 5.17 7.70
N ARG A 124 -0.68 3.91 7.93
CA ARG A 124 -1.55 3.13 7.05
C ARG A 124 -2.92 2.93 7.69
N ILE A 125 -3.98 3.25 6.96
CA ILE A 125 -5.37 3.26 7.43
C ILE A 125 -6.21 2.45 6.44
N HIS A 126 -7.07 1.56 6.94
CA HIS A 126 -8.05 0.83 6.12
C HIS A 126 -9.44 1.40 6.37
N ARG A 127 -10.07 1.91 5.31
CA ARG A 127 -11.40 2.52 5.42
C ARG A 127 -12.16 2.40 4.10
N ASP A 128 -13.46 2.17 4.20
CA ASP A 128 -14.38 2.07 3.05
C ASP A 128 -13.93 1.06 1.98
N GLY A 129 -13.24 0.00 2.39
CA GLY A 129 -12.78 -1.07 1.50
C GLY A 129 -11.45 -0.79 0.77
N ILE A 130 -10.82 0.36 0.99
CA ILE A 130 -9.54 0.72 0.39
C ILE A 130 -8.50 1.10 1.45
N VAL A 131 -7.25 1.28 1.02
CA VAL A 131 -6.14 1.69 1.89
C VAL A 131 -5.79 3.16 1.68
N TYR A 132 -5.56 3.87 2.77
CA TYR A 132 -5.05 5.23 2.81
C TYR A 132 -3.68 5.22 3.47
N PHE A 133 -2.79 6.06 2.97
CA PHE A 133 -1.46 6.24 3.54
C PHE A 133 -1.19 7.72 3.79
N VAL A 134 -0.69 8.02 4.99
CA VAL A 134 0.03 9.25 5.29
C VAL A 134 1.51 8.90 5.25
N ASN A 135 2.30 9.59 4.44
CA ASN A 135 3.75 9.40 4.33
C ASN A 135 4.46 10.76 4.30
N GLY A 136 4.31 11.56 5.37
CA GLY A 136 4.91 12.89 5.47
C GLY A 136 6.24 12.94 6.22
N VAL A 137 6.87 11.79 6.50
CA VAL A 137 8.18 11.68 7.17
C VAL A 137 9.36 11.80 6.19
N GLY A 138 9.23 12.66 5.18
CA GLY A 138 10.20 12.79 4.08
C GLY A 138 11.46 13.60 4.40
N GLY A 139 11.50 14.41 5.48
CA GLY A 139 12.75 15.06 5.90
C GLY A 139 12.70 16.41 6.62
N LYS A 140 11.54 17.08 6.74
CA LYS A 140 11.48 18.41 7.42
C LYS A 140 11.55 18.31 8.94
N SER A 141 10.70 17.48 9.52
CA SER A 141 10.66 17.12 10.95
C SER A 141 9.80 15.87 11.09
N VAL A 142 9.86 15.20 12.24
CA VAL A 142 8.93 14.11 12.61
C VAL A 142 8.05 14.58 13.77
N ARG A 143 6.75 14.28 13.72
CA ARG A 143 5.75 14.75 14.70
C ARG A 143 5.06 13.57 15.39
N SER A 144 4.45 13.84 16.54
CA SER A 144 3.76 12.83 17.35
C SER A 144 2.32 12.56 16.87
N PHE A 145 1.83 11.35 17.12
CA PHE A 145 0.42 11.01 16.98
C PHE A 145 -0.47 11.53 18.11
N GLY A 146 -1.74 11.74 17.79
CA GLY A 146 -2.84 11.83 18.73
C GLY A 146 -3.61 10.51 18.84
N SER A 147 -4.91 10.61 19.10
CA SER A 147 -5.81 9.44 19.11
C SER A 147 -5.89 8.79 17.72
N PRO A 148 -5.82 7.46 17.62
CA PRO A 148 -5.98 6.77 16.35
C PRO A 148 -7.35 7.05 15.72
N VAL A 149 -7.37 7.38 14.44
CA VAL A 149 -8.61 7.41 13.65
C VAL A 149 -9.11 5.99 13.38
N GLN A 150 -10.41 5.86 13.10
CA GLN A 150 -11.00 4.58 12.70
C GLN A 150 -10.24 4.01 11.49
N GLY A 151 -9.88 2.73 11.59
CA GLY A 151 -9.17 2.03 10.52
C GLY A 151 -7.66 2.17 10.55
N SER A 152 -7.07 2.96 11.47
CA SER A 152 -5.62 3.01 11.66
C SER A 152 -5.05 1.60 11.94
N GLN A 153 -4.12 1.14 11.09
CA GLN A 153 -3.53 -0.20 11.15
C GLN A 153 -2.07 -0.18 11.60
N PHE A 154 -1.31 0.80 11.12
CA PHE A 154 0.12 0.94 11.41
C PHE A 154 0.49 2.42 11.48
N ARG A 155 1.33 2.78 12.44
CA ARG A 155 1.75 4.16 12.71
C ARG A 155 3.25 4.18 13.03
N TYR A 156 3.96 5.14 12.46
CA TYR A 156 5.39 5.33 12.68
C TYR A 156 5.77 6.81 12.68
N SER A 157 6.51 7.22 13.71
CA SER A 157 6.97 8.60 13.92
C SER A 157 8.32 8.65 14.63
N ASP A 158 9.17 7.64 14.42
CA ASP A 158 10.45 7.54 15.12
C ASP A 158 11.62 8.07 14.29
N ASP A 159 11.56 7.94 12.97
CA ASP A 159 12.56 8.45 12.03
C ASP A 159 11.92 8.83 10.68
N TYR A 160 12.72 9.38 9.78
CA TYR A 160 12.36 9.60 8.39
C TYR A 160 12.31 8.30 7.59
N GLY A 161 11.59 8.34 6.47
CA GLY A 161 11.46 7.18 5.60
C GLY A 161 10.82 7.51 4.26
N ALA A 162 10.68 6.48 3.44
CA ALA A 162 10.06 6.54 2.13
C ALA A 162 9.26 5.27 1.84
N MET A 163 8.28 5.39 0.96
CA MET A 163 7.49 4.26 0.48
C MET A 163 7.95 3.86 -0.91
N LEU A 164 8.10 2.55 -1.13
CA LEU A 164 8.27 1.92 -2.42
C LEU A 164 6.97 1.22 -2.79
N VAL A 165 6.47 1.50 -4.00
CA VAL A 165 5.30 0.83 -4.57
C VAL A 165 5.73 0.02 -5.78
N GLU A 166 5.41 -1.27 -5.77
CA GLU A 166 5.67 -2.19 -6.89
C GLU A 166 4.35 -2.78 -7.37
N ALA A 167 4.10 -2.72 -8.68
CA ALA A 167 2.85 -3.20 -9.24
C ALA A 167 3.07 -4.06 -10.50
N ASN A 168 2.25 -5.09 -10.63
CA ASN A 168 2.01 -5.86 -11.85
C ASN A 168 0.48 -5.95 -12.06
N PRO A 169 -0.05 -6.45 -13.19
CA PRO A 169 -1.50 -6.48 -13.41
C PRO A 169 -2.33 -7.21 -12.34
N ASP A 170 -1.73 -8.13 -11.58
CA ASP A 170 -2.43 -8.99 -10.61
C ASP A 170 -2.26 -8.53 -9.16
N SER A 171 -1.20 -7.78 -8.85
CA SER A 171 -0.95 -7.25 -7.50
C SER A 171 -0.25 -5.90 -7.49
N ILE A 172 -0.52 -5.12 -6.44
CA ILE A 172 0.23 -3.93 -6.07
C ILE A 172 0.66 -4.02 -4.60
N VAL A 173 1.93 -3.71 -4.35
CA VAL A 173 2.60 -3.87 -3.07
C VAL A 173 3.14 -2.52 -2.61
N PHE A 174 2.80 -2.12 -1.39
CA PHE A 174 3.27 -0.92 -0.73
C PHE A 174 4.21 -1.32 0.41
N ARG A 175 5.44 -0.81 0.39
CA ARG A 175 6.45 -1.06 1.43
C ARG A 175 7.00 0.25 1.95
N PHE A 176 7.00 0.44 3.26
CA PHE A 176 7.60 1.60 3.90
C PHE A 176 8.94 1.23 4.54
N PHE A 177 9.96 2.03 4.24
CA PHE A 177 11.31 1.87 4.74
C PHE A 177 11.74 3.11 5.51
N ASN A 178 12.46 2.92 6.62
CA ASN A 178 13.16 4.03 7.28
C ASN A 178 14.53 4.32 6.61
N ARG A 179 15.24 5.34 7.11
CA ARG A 179 16.56 5.73 6.57
C ARG A 179 17.65 4.66 6.70
N SER A 180 17.52 3.71 7.64
CA SER A 180 18.47 2.59 7.73
C SER A 180 18.17 1.47 6.73
N GLY A 181 17.13 1.62 5.90
CA GLY A 181 16.71 0.60 4.92
C GLY A 181 15.90 -0.55 5.53
N GLN A 182 15.41 -0.40 6.77
CA GLN A 182 14.56 -1.40 7.39
C GLN A 182 13.13 -1.27 6.84
N GLU A 183 12.58 -2.36 6.30
CA GLU A 183 11.15 -2.45 5.98
C GLU A 183 10.34 -2.50 7.30
N LEU A 184 9.50 -1.50 7.52
CA LEU A 184 8.71 -1.34 8.74
C LEU A 184 7.23 -1.67 8.53
N ASP A 185 6.71 -1.45 7.33
CA ASP A 185 5.33 -1.76 6.98
C ASP A 185 5.23 -2.32 5.55
N HIS A 186 4.25 -3.21 5.36
CA HIS A 186 4.04 -3.95 4.13
C HIS A 186 2.54 -4.17 3.93
N TYR A 187 2.03 -3.79 2.76
CA TYR A 187 0.65 -4.06 2.38
C TYR A 187 0.53 -4.45 0.91
N THR A 188 -0.28 -5.47 0.62
CA THR A 188 -0.50 -5.95 -0.75
C THR A 188 -2.00 -5.93 -1.07
N VAL A 189 -2.35 -5.36 -2.22
CA VAL A 189 -3.66 -5.54 -2.85
C VAL A 189 -3.50 -6.50 -4.02
N VAL A 190 -4.36 -7.52 -4.08
CA VAL A 190 -4.39 -8.50 -5.16
C VAL A 190 -5.71 -8.34 -5.90
N ARG A 191 -5.67 -8.29 -7.24
CA ARG A 191 -6.88 -8.29 -8.06
C ARG A 191 -7.42 -9.69 -8.04
N THR A 192 -8.62 -9.85 -7.49
CA THR A 192 -9.43 -11.03 -7.78
C THR A 192 -9.95 -10.82 -9.21
N PRO A 193 -9.68 -11.73 -10.17
CA PRO A 193 -10.16 -11.55 -11.54
C PRO A 193 -11.68 -11.35 -11.54
N THR A 194 -12.14 -10.16 -11.95
CA THR A 194 -13.55 -9.90 -12.22
C THR A 194 -13.86 -10.42 -13.61
N GLY A 195 -14.11 -11.73 -13.73
CA GLY A 195 -14.67 -12.31 -14.93
C GLY A 195 -16.17 -12.04 -14.99
N VAL A 196 -16.60 -11.15 -15.88
CA VAL A 196 -17.91 -11.36 -16.53
C VAL A 196 -17.63 -12.40 -17.60
N GLY A 197 -18.16 -13.61 -17.41
CA GLY A 197 -18.03 -14.71 -18.37
C GLY A 197 -16.88 -15.67 -18.13
N ASP A 198 -16.62 -16.03 -16.88
CA ASP A 198 -16.24 -17.38 -16.45
C ASP A 198 -16.19 -17.37 -14.92
N PRO A 199 -16.61 -18.45 -14.22
CA PRO A 199 -16.62 -18.45 -12.77
C PRO A 199 -15.22 -18.11 -12.29
N VAL A 200 -15.10 -17.00 -11.53
CA VAL A 200 -13.96 -16.75 -10.63
C VAL A 200 -13.59 -18.10 -10.07
N PRO A 201 -12.33 -18.57 -10.15
CA PRO A 201 -11.95 -19.69 -9.34
C PRO A 201 -12.05 -19.19 -7.90
N VAL A 202 -13.25 -19.30 -7.32
CA VAL A 202 -13.43 -19.59 -5.91
C VAL A 202 -12.35 -20.61 -5.67
N ALA A 203 -11.35 -20.28 -4.86
CA ALA A 203 -10.35 -21.23 -4.46
C ALA A 203 -11.11 -22.49 -4.05
N LYS A 204 -11.09 -23.52 -4.90
CA LYS A 204 -12.01 -24.66 -4.75
C LYS A 204 -11.68 -25.41 -3.45
N ALA A 205 -10.51 -25.15 -2.90
CA ALA A 205 -9.97 -25.77 -1.72
C ALA A 205 -9.17 -24.78 -0.89
N PHE A 206 -9.07 -25.10 0.40
CA PHE A 206 -7.96 -24.67 1.24
C PHE A 206 -6.69 -25.37 0.74
N ARG A 207 -5.73 -24.62 0.21
CA ARG A 207 -4.51 -25.18 -0.40
C ARG A 207 -3.29 -24.33 -0.09
N LEU A 208 -2.31 -24.91 0.58
CA LEU A 208 -0.96 -24.39 0.71
C LEU A 208 -0.14 -24.87 -0.51
N GLU A 209 0.49 -23.95 -1.23
CA GLU A 209 1.31 -24.26 -2.40
C GLU A 209 2.79 -24.33 -2.06
N GLN A 210 3.56 -24.91 -3.00
CA GLN A 210 5.01 -24.95 -2.84
C GLN A 210 5.58 -23.53 -2.91
N ASN A 211 6.39 -23.17 -1.92
CA ASN A 211 7.13 -21.92 -1.91
C ASN A 211 8.06 -21.84 -3.13
N TYR A 212 8.25 -20.63 -3.66
CA TYR A 212 9.22 -20.38 -4.73
C TYR A 212 10.01 -19.08 -4.49
N PRO A 213 11.31 -19.06 -4.82
CA PRO A 213 12.12 -20.23 -5.22
C PRO A 213 12.25 -21.28 -4.09
N ASN A 214 12.57 -22.53 -4.44
CA ASN A 214 12.89 -23.60 -3.50
C ASN A 214 13.88 -24.59 -4.15
N PRO A 215 15.17 -24.59 -3.78
CA PRO A 215 15.78 -23.87 -2.65
C PRO A 215 15.77 -22.35 -2.82
N PHE A 216 15.91 -21.61 -1.73
CA PHE A 216 15.93 -20.13 -1.78
C PHE A 216 17.11 -19.52 -1.00
N ASN A 217 17.53 -18.34 -1.46
CA ASN A 217 18.50 -17.45 -0.81
C ASN A 217 18.28 -15.98 -1.28
N PRO A 218 18.08 -14.98 -0.41
CA PRO A 218 17.74 -15.09 1.01
C PRO A 218 16.23 -15.29 1.23
N ALA A 219 15.39 -15.07 0.21
CA ALA A 219 13.94 -15.00 0.39
C ALA A 219 13.13 -15.91 -0.55
N THR A 220 11.97 -16.35 -0.08
CA THR A 220 10.97 -17.12 -0.84
C THR A 220 9.57 -16.53 -0.66
N THR A 221 8.71 -16.76 -1.63
CA THR A 221 7.27 -16.51 -1.56
C THR A 221 6.53 -17.81 -1.24
N ILE A 222 5.56 -17.76 -0.32
CA ILE A 222 4.69 -18.87 0.09
C ILE A 222 3.27 -18.56 -0.39
N PRO A 223 2.79 -19.21 -1.46
CA PRO A 223 1.42 -19.03 -1.94
C PRO A 223 0.46 -19.95 -1.20
N PHE A 224 -0.75 -19.47 -0.94
CA PHE A 224 -1.86 -20.32 -0.52
C PHE A 224 -3.21 -19.78 -0.98
N GLN A 225 -4.22 -20.63 -0.89
CA GLN A 225 -5.59 -20.32 -1.28
C GLN A 225 -6.54 -20.64 -0.13
N LEU A 226 -7.51 -19.76 0.10
CA LEU A 226 -8.60 -19.92 1.07
C LEU A 226 -9.94 -19.98 0.34
N ARG A 227 -10.70 -21.02 0.61
CA ARG A 227 -12.06 -21.18 0.07
C ARG A 227 -13.09 -20.29 0.77
N GLN A 228 -12.89 -19.99 2.05
CA GLN A 228 -13.85 -19.28 2.88
C GLN A 228 -13.14 -18.32 3.84
N ALA A 229 -13.84 -17.25 4.24
CA ALA A 229 -13.33 -16.31 5.22
C ALA A 229 -13.05 -17.04 6.54
N SER A 230 -11.85 -16.86 7.10
CA SER A 230 -11.40 -17.62 8.27
C SER A 230 -10.27 -16.89 9.01
N GLU A 231 -10.11 -17.21 10.28
CA GLU A 231 -8.88 -16.90 11.03
C GLU A 231 -7.75 -17.78 10.53
N VAL A 232 -6.68 -17.14 10.06
CA VAL A 232 -5.54 -17.79 9.42
C VAL A 232 -4.29 -17.56 10.24
N THR A 233 -3.45 -18.59 10.35
CA THR A 233 -2.09 -18.46 10.86
C THR A 233 -1.12 -19.14 9.90
N LEU A 234 -0.07 -18.42 9.50
CA LEU A 234 1.03 -18.95 8.69
C LEU A 234 2.33 -18.91 9.51
N GLU A 235 2.90 -20.08 9.79
CA GLU A 235 4.00 -20.27 10.72
C GLU A 235 5.15 -21.05 10.05
N ILE A 236 6.39 -20.68 10.38
CA ILE A 236 7.62 -21.35 9.95
C ILE A 236 8.20 -22.14 11.12
N TYR A 237 8.62 -23.38 10.87
CA TYR A 237 9.23 -24.28 11.84
C TYR A 237 10.56 -24.82 11.30
N ASN A 238 11.50 -25.11 12.19
CA ASN A 238 12.75 -25.78 11.83
C ASN A 238 12.56 -27.31 11.73
N ALA A 239 13.61 -28.03 11.33
CA ALA A 239 13.60 -29.50 11.20
C ALA A 239 13.29 -30.25 12.51
N ARG A 240 13.42 -29.61 13.67
CA ARG A 240 13.05 -30.16 14.99
C ARG A 240 11.60 -29.87 15.38
N GLY A 241 10.83 -29.20 14.52
CA GLY A 241 9.45 -28.79 14.80
C GLY A 241 9.34 -27.58 15.72
N GLN A 242 10.43 -26.86 15.98
CA GLN A 242 10.40 -25.64 16.79
C GLN A 242 9.95 -24.46 15.93
N LEU A 243 9.05 -23.63 16.45
CA LEU A 243 8.58 -22.42 15.77
C LEU A 243 9.74 -21.44 15.58
N VAL A 244 9.94 -20.99 14.35
CA VAL A 244 10.98 -20.04 13.93
C VAL A 244 10.42 -18.64 13.79
N LYS A 245 9.26 -18.51 13.12
CA LYS A 245 8.62 -17.21 12.84
C LYS A 245 7.14 -17.39 12.50
N THR A 246 6.28 -16.53 13.01
CA THR A 246 4.90 -16.38 12.51
C THR A 246 4.92 -15.31 11.42
N LEU A 247 4.58 -15.68 10.18
CA LEU A 247 4.52 -14.73 9.06
C LEU A 247 3.20 -13.95 9.03
N PHE A 248 2.12 -14.57 9.49
CA PHE A 248 0.81 -13.94 9.53
C PHE A 248 -0.08 -14.59 10.59
N ARG A 249 -0.89 -13.76 11.25
CA ARG A 249 -2.00 -14.18 12.11
C ARG A 249 -3.14 -13.18 11.99
N GLY A 250 -4.31 -13.64 11.58
CA GLY A 250 -5.53 -12.82 11.53
C GLY A 250 -6.57 -13.34 10.54
N ARG A 251 -7.67 -12.58 10.40
CA ARG A 251 -8.78 -12.95 9.52
C ARG A 251 -8.51 -12.59 8.06
N LEU A 252 -8.72 -13.54 7.17
CA LEU A 252 -8.65 -13.35 5.71
C LEU A 252 -9.98 -13.70 5.06
N GLN A 253 -10.25 -13.11 3.90
CA GLN A 253 -11.41 -13.39 3.05
C GLN A 253 -11.11 -14.59 2.11
N PRO A 254 -12.09 -15.14 1.37
CA PRO A 254 -11.80 -16.12 0.33
C PRO A 254 -10.89 -15.52 -0.74
N GLY A 255 -9.84 -16.23 -1.15
CA GLY A 255 -8.89 -15.71 -2.13
C GLY A 255 -7.56 -16.45 -2.18
N GLN A 256 -6.65 -15.95 -3.02
CA GLN A 256 -5.27 -16.39 -3.10
C GLN A 256 -4.36 -15.39 -2.41
N TYR A 257 -3.35 -15.88 -1.69
CA TYR A 257 -2.46 -15.09 -0.84
C TYR A 257 -1.01 -15.48 -1.08
N ARG A 258 -0.10 -14.51 -0.90
CA ARG A 258 1.34 -14.71 -1.03
C ARG A 258 2.05 -14.02 0.13
N PHE A 259 2.83 -14.78 0.89
CA PHE A 259 3.63 -14.25 2.00
C PHE A 259 5.11 -14.48 1.75
N ARG A 260 5.93 -13.45 1.99
CA ARG A 260 7.38 -13.55 1.84
C ARG A 260 8.02 -13.99 3.16
N TRP A 261 8.94 -14.94 3.09
CA TRP A 261 9.89 -15.21 4.17
C TRP A 261 11.29 -14.91 3.69
N ASP A 262 12.04 -14.18 4.50
CA ASP A 262 13.38 -13.66 4.25
C ASP A 262 14.49 -14.49 4.94
N GLY A 263 14.15 -15.69 5.41
CA GLY A 263 15.11 -16.57 6.09
C GLY A 263 15.48 -16.09 7.49
N THR A 264 14.68 -15.22 8.13
CA THR A 264 14.94 -14.74 9.50
C THR A 264 14.06 -15.41 10.56
N THR A 265 14.52 -15.42 11.81
CA THR A 265 13.75 -15.83 12.99
C THR A 265 12.83 -14.70 13.48
N ALA A 266 12.01 -14.97 14.49
CA ALA A 266 11.17 -13.97 15.15
C ALA A 266 11.99 -12.80 15.75
N GLU A 267 13.23 -13.05 16.17
CA GLU A 267 14.16 -12.05 16.70
C GLU A 267 14.95 -11.30 15.61
N GLY A 268 14.60 -11.50 14.33
CA GLY A 268 15.26 -10.86 13.19
C GLY A 268 16.65 -11.42 12.84
N LYS A 269 17.09 -12.49 13.51
CA LYS A 269 18.38 -13.14 13.21
C LYS A 269 18.25 -14.01 11.96
N ARG A 270 19.33 -14.17 11.20
CA ARG A 270 19.35 -15.17 10.11
C ARG A 270 19.18 -16.58 10.66
N ALA A 271 18.30 -17.35 10.05
CA ALA A 271 18.14 -18.75 10.30
C ALA A 271 19.31 -19.54 9.67
N SER A 272 19.64 -20.73 10.17
CA SER A 272 20.70 -21.56 9.56
C SER A 272 20.24 -22.18 8.24
N SER A 273 21.16 -22.44 7.30
CA SER A 273 20.89 -23.28 6.13
C SER A 273 20.29 -24.62 6.55
N GLY A 274 19.26 -25.09 5.85
CA GLY A 274 18.62 -26.35 6.14
C GLY A 274 17.16 -26.44 5.74
N ILE A 275 16.52 -27.53 6.17
CA ILE A 275 15.12 -27.80 5.91
C ILE A 275 14.25 -27.08 6.94
N TYR A 276 13.24 -26.40 6.43
CA TYR A 276 12.18 -25.77 7.21
C TYR A 276 10.82 -26.29 6.77
N LEU A 277 9.85 -26.19 7.66
CA LEU A 277 8.44 -26.45 7.40
C LEU A 277 7.68 -25.13 7.50
N TYR A 278 6.75 -24.90 6.59
CA TYR A 278 5.75 -23.84 6.74
C TYR A 278 4.38 -24.47 6.85
N GLN A 279 3.59 -23.96 7.78
CA GLN A 279 2.28 -24.49 8.13
C GLN A 279 1.23 -23.40 8.05
N LEU A 280 0.17 -23.68 7.32
CA LEU A 280 -1.02 -22.85 7.21
C LEU A 280 -2.14 -23.48 8.04
N LYS A 281 -2.74 -22.68 8.92
CA LYS A 281 -3.93 -23.04 9.71
C LYS A 281 -5.09 -22.14 9.30
N SER A 282 -6.27 -22.72 9.14
CA SER A 282 -7.53 -22.02 8.86
C SER A 282 -8.68 -22.77 9.52
N GLY A 283 -9.12 -22.31 10.70
CA GLY A 283 -10.10 -23.04 11.51
C GLY A 283 -9.61 -24.46 11.85
N ARG A 284 -10.32 -25.50 11.38
CA ARG A 284 -9.95 -26.91 11.58
C ARG A 284 -8.98 -27.46 10.53
N GLN A 285 -8.67 -26.70 9.47
CA GLN A 285 -7.82 -27.16 8.38
C GLN A 285 -6.36 -26.77 8.64
N ILE A 286 -5.45 -27.74 8.51
CA ILE A 286 -4.01 -27.53 8.65
C ILE A 286 -3.32 -28.17 7.45
N GLN A 287 -2.45 -27.42 6.77
CA GLN A 287 -1.56 -27.94 5.73
C GLN A 287 -0.14 -27.51 6.01
N SER A 288 0.83 -28.38 5.73
CA SER A 288 2.25 -28.10 5.91
C SER A 288 3.02 -28.51 4.66
N ARG A 289 4.10 -27.79 4.37
CA ARG A 289 5.03 -28.11 3.29
C ARG A 289 6.46 -27.84 3.73
N LYS A 290 7.42 -28.45 3.02
CA LYS A 290 8.86 -28.30 3.29
C LYS A 290 9.47 -27.29 2.33
N MET A 291 10.49 -26.59 2.80
CA MET A 291 11.35 -25.72 2.01
C MET A 291 12.81 -25.91 2.41
N LEU A 292 13.71 -25.66 1.47
CA LEU A 292 15.16 -25.70 1.67
C LEU A 292 15.71 -24.27 1.61
N PHE A 293 16.22 -23.81 2.73
CA PHE A 293 16.93 -22.54 2.82
C PHE A 293 18.43 -22.78 2.68
N ILE A 294 19.09 -21.99 1.84
CA ILE A 294 20.54 -22.02 1.65
C ILE A 294 21.05 -20.61 1.88
N GLN A 295 21.92 -20.44 2.87
CA GLN A 295 22.66 -19.20 3.11
C GLN A 295 24.02 -19.23 2.44
#